data_AF-A0A5A7S0G6-F1
#
_entry.id   AF-A0A5A7S0G6-F1
#
_cell.length_a   1.000
_cell.length_b   1.000
_cell.length_c   1.000
_cell.angle_alpha   90.00
_cell.angle_beta   90.00
_cell.angle_gamma   90.00
#
_symmetry.space_group_name_H-M   'P 1'
#
loop_
_entity.id
_entity.type
_entity.pdbx_description
1 polymer ?
#
loop_
_entity_poly.entity_id
_entity_poly.type
_entity_poly.pdbx_seq_one_letter_code
_entity_poly.pdbx_strand_id
1 'polypeptide(L)'
;MKAISSAKHLVFAVLICLVMAVYAHPVDDFTPDARKSDDTHTLDAFGEALGVLWEKVYDTSRMDWGNSIKQTEDGGYVITGAYDRDFWSPWPGYFTIIKLDKHGDEEWQYLHGGDVAYDGYDIVELSDGGYVAVGERGYATLSDMFVVSLDATGNERWNLTIGGALSDTGSGIARLQNDYIVIVGTTSSFSSHGSYDIWLLKMDKNGNILMNKTYGTSYSDIGNDILAGNR
;
A
#
# COMPACT_ATOMS: atom_id res chain seq x y z
N MET A 1 -28.93 -13.08 33.99
CA MET A 1 -28.21 -14.36 33.79
C MET A 1 -28.44 -14.77 32.34
N LYS A 2 -27.48 -15.01 31.46
CA LYS A 2 -26.05 -15.34 31.53
C LYS A 2 -25.42 -14.81 30.22
N ALA A 3 -24.18 -14.32 30.30
CA ALA A 3 -23.33 -13.98 29.17
C ALA A 3 -22.71 -15.23 28.55
N ILE A 4 -22.43 -15.20 27.23
CA ILE A 4 -21.43 -15.96 26.46
C ILE A 4 -21.23 -15.12 25.17
N SER A 5 -20.07 -14.76 24.63
CA SER A 5 -18.64 -14.81 24.97
C SER A 5 -17.97 -13.97 23.86
N SER A 6 -17.29 -12.86 24.17
CA SER A 6 -16.49 -12.15 23.18
C SER A 6 -15.24 -12.98 22.89
N ALA A 7 -15.05 -13.38 21.64
CA ALA A 7 -13.82 -14.02 21.19
C ALA A 7 -12.67 -13.02 21.34
N LYS A 8 -11.54 -13.50 21.85
CA LYS A 8 -10.29 -12.74 21.96
C LYS A 8 -9.71 -12.61 20.55
N HIS A 9 -9.54 -11.38 20.08
CA HIS A 9 -8.96 -11.10 18.77
C HIS A 9 -7.43 -11.16 18.85
N LEU A 10 -6.86 -11.77 17.81
CA LEU A 10 -5.43 -11.84 17.56
C LEU A 10 -5.02 -10.49 16.95
N VAL A 11 -4.07 -9.81 17.58
CA VAL A 11 -3.59 -8.47 17.22
C VAL A 11 -2.38 -8.62 16.30
N PHE A 12 -2.39 -7.98 15.14
CA PHE A 12 -1.17 -7.75 14.35
C PHE A 12 -0.90 -6.24 14.30
N ALA A 13 0.24 -5.82 14.85
CA ALA A 13 0.68 -4.43 14.83
C ALA A 13 1.35 -4.11 13.48
N VAL A 14 0.94 -3.02 12.83
CA VAL A 14 1.71 -2.41 11.75
C VAL A 14 2.74 -1.50 12.40
N LEU A 15 3.96 -2.01 12.54
CA LEU A 15 5.10 -1.26 13.06
C LEU A 15 5.67 -0.38 11.93
N ILE A 16 5.39 0.93 11.96
CA ILE A 16 6.09 1.88 11.07
C ILE A 16 7.43 2.21 11.73
N CYS A 17 8.45 1.39 11.44
CA CYS A 17 9.85 1.70 11.73
C CYS A 17 10.42 2.58 10.61
N LEU A 18 10.70 3.86 10.89
CA LEU A 18 11.62 4.66 10.08
C LEU A 18 12.99 4.76 10.78
N VAL A 19 13.79 3.69 10.81
CA VAL A 19 15.25 3.80 10.99
C VAL A 19 15.97 2.62 10.28
N MET A 20 16.81 2.94 9.29
CA MET A 20 17.84 2.03 8.79
C MET A 20 18.90 1.78 9.88
N ALA A 21 19.04 0.54 10.35
CA ALA A 21 20.26 0.08 10.99
C ALA A 21 20.42 -1.45 10.84
N VAL A 22 21.38 -1.84 10.01
CA VAL A 22 21.93 -3.20 9.93
C VAL A 22 22.62 -3.53 11.25
N TYR A 23 22.27 -4.63 11.93
CA TYR A 23 23.26 -5.45 12.62
C TYR A 23 22.72 -6.88 12.87
N ALA A 24 23.39 -7.85 12.25
CA ALA A 24 23.27 -9.27 12.56
C ALA A 24 23.99 -9.59 13.87
N HIS A 25 23.54 -10.61 14.61
CA HIS A 25 24.35 -11.58 15.40
C HIS A 25 23.45 -12.57 16.19
N PRO A 26 23.96 -13.75 16.63
CA PRO A 26 23.53 -15.06 16.18
C PRO A 26 22.55 -15.80 17.12
N VAL A 27 22.03 -16.89 16.58
CA VAL A 27 21.22 -17.95 17.20
C VAL A 27 21.83 -18.42 18.53
N ASP A 28 21.01 -18.57 19.58
CA ASP A 28 21.14 -19.65 20.58
C ASP A 28 19.82 -19.92 21.33
N ASP A 29 19.45 -21.20 21.31
CA ASP A 29 18.65 -22.04 22.21
C ASP A 29 17.20 -21.68 22.63
N PHE A 30 16.28 -22.50 22.08
CA PHE A 30 14.92 -22.73 22.56
C PHE A 30 14.90 -23.53 23.87
N THR A 31 14.22 -23.03 24.89
CA THR A 31 13.56 -23.87 25.91
C THR A 31 12.08 -23.53 26.01
N PRO A 32 11.15 -24.51 25.97
CA PRO A 32 9.72 -24.26 25.93
C PRO A 32 9.14 -24.23 27.34
N ASP A 33 9.43 -23.21 28.16
CA ASP A 33 8.64 -22.99 29.38
C ASP A 33 8.75 -21.54 29.91
N ALA A 34 7.99 -20.62 29.31
CA ALA A 34 7.68 -19.32 29.90
C ALA A 34 6.39 -18.74 29.29
N ARG A 35 5.27 -19.46 29.40
CA ARG A 35 3.95 -18.84 29.24
C ARG A 35 3.55 -18.17 30.54
N LYS A 36 3.83 -16.86 30.61
CA LYS A 36 3.12 -15.77 31.33
C LYS A 36 4.13 -14.71 31.76
N SER A 37 4.46 -13.81 30.86
CA SER A 37 4.96 -12.48 31.22
C SER A 37 4.12 -11.45 30.48
N ASP A 38 3.83 -10.33 31.14
CA ASP A 38 3.17 -9.16 30.57
C ASP A 38 3.88 -8.71 29.28
N ASP A 39 3.28 -9.00 28.13
CA ASP A 39 3.75 -8.49 26.83
C ASP A 39 3.50 -6.97 26.67
N THR A 40 2.82 -6.33 27.63
CA THR A 40 2.63 -4.87 27.65
C THR A 40 3.87 -4.12 28.10
N HIS A 41 4.77 -4.74 28.88
CA HIS A 41 5.97 -4.07 29.39
C HIS A 41 7.17 -4.16 28.44
N THR A 42 7.15 -5.12 27.50
CA THR A 42 8.22 -5.25 26.51
C THR A 42 8.07 -4.24 25.37
N LEU A 43 6.85 -3.91 24.92
CA LEU A 43 6.63 -2.93 23.85
C LEU A 43 7.02 -1.51 24.27
N ASP A 44 6.64 -1.09 25.48
CA ASP A 44 6.93 0.26 26.00
C ASP A 44 8.44 0.54 26.13
N ALA A 45 9.22 -0.46 26.55
CA ALA A 45 10.67 -0.32 26.71
C ALA A 45 11.42 -0.23 25.36
N PHE A 46 10.89 -0.84 24.30
CA PHE A 46 11.45 -0.71 22.94
C PHE A 46 11.08 0.65 22.31
N GLY A 47 9.86 1.16 22.55
CA GLY A 47 9.41 2.46 22.06
C GLY A 47 10.24 3.63 22.61
N GLU A 48 10.54 3.61 23.91
CA GLU A 48 11.38 4.64 24.56
C GLU A 48 12.85 4.57 24.10
N ALA A 49 13.37 3.38 23.83
CA ALA A 49 14.75 3.19 23.35
C ALA A 49 14.94 3.61 21.88
N LEU A 50 13.87 3.58 21.07
CA LEU A 50 13.89 3.92 19.63
C LEU A 50 13.37 5.33 19.33
N GLY A 51 12.86 6.06 20.32
CA GLY A 51 12.30 7.40 20.12
C GLY A 51 11.01 7.41 19.30
N VAL A 52 10.17 6.37 19.44
CA VAL A 52 8.88 6.27 18.77
C VAL A 52 8.00 7.45 19.21
N LEU A 53 7.56 8.26 18.24
CA LEU A 53 6.74 9.46 18.52
C LEU A 53 5.28 9.11 18.81
N TRP A 54 4.74 8.12 18.10
CA TRP A 54 3.40 7.59 18.32
C TRP A 54 3.25 6.22 17.63
N GLU A 55 2.30 5.43 18.12
CA GLU A 55 1.83 4.17 17.52
C GLU A 55 0.30 4.17 17.56
N LYS A 56 -0.35 3.83 16.44
CA LYS A 56 -1.80 3.75 16.32
C LYS A 56 -2.19 2.59 15.42
N VAL A 57 -3.36 2.02 15.73
CA VAL A 57 -3.96 0.92 14.99
C VAL A 57 -5.19 1.45 14.26
N TYR A 58 -5.23 1.24 12.96
CA TYR A 58 -6.34 1.60 12.08
C TYR A 58 -6.88 0.29 11.51
N ASP A 59 -7.61 -0.45 12.33
CA ASP A 59 -8.01 -1.84 12.05
C ASP A 59 -9.51 -2.03 12.30
N THR A 60 -10.07 -3.04 11.64
CA THR A 60 -11.42 -3.52 11.87
C THR A 60 -11.44 -5.02 12.18
N SER A 61 -12.60 -5.66 12.12
CA SER A 61 -12.73 -7.08 12.49
C SER A 61 -12.23 -8.08 11.42
N ARG A 62 -11.66 -7.58 10.32
CA ARG A 62 -11.23 -8.35 9.14
C ARG A 62 -9.80 -7.92 8.74
N MET A 63 -9.21 -8.56 7.73
CA MET A 63 -7.81 -8.28 7.41
C MET A 63 -7.66 -6.98 6.65
N ASP A 64 -6.79 -6.12 7.16
CA ASP A 64 -6.40 -4.86 6.56
C ASP A 64 -4.89 -4.91 6.24
N TRP A 65 -4.50 -4.35 5.10
CA TRP A 65 -3.10 -4.28 4.65
C TRP A 65 -2.72 -2.83 4.41
N GLY A 66 -1.67 -2.33 5.08
CA GLY A 66 -1.02 -1.06 4.76
C GLY A 66 0.22 -1.32 3.93
N ASN A 67 0.16 -1.06 2.61
CA ASN A 67 1.24 -1.41 1.68
C ASN A 67 2.24 -0.26 1.48
N SER A 68 1.78 1.00 1.57
CA SER A 68 2.66 2.17 1.48
C SER A 68 2.18 3.28 2.41
N ILE A 69 3.14 4.01 2.98
CA ILE A 69 2.93 5.22 3.77
C ILE A 69 3.92 6.30 3.32
N LYS A 70 3.44 7.52 3.07
CA LYS A 70 4.30 8.67 2.75
C LYS A 70 3.95 9.87 3.63
N GLN A 71 4.97 10.60 4.06
CA GLN A 71 4.78 11.89 4.74
C GLN A 71 4.30 12.94 3.73
N THR A 72 3.31 13.73 4.13
CA THR A 72 2.72 14.81 3.31
C THR A 72 3.33 16.17 3.61
N GLU A 73 3.17 17.15 2.71
CA GLU A 73 3.78 18.49 2.84
C GLU A 73 3.31 19.24 4.10
N ASP A 74 2.11 18.95 4.60
CA ASP A 74 1.56 19.46 5.86
C ASP A 74 2.17 18.83 7.13
N GLY A 75 3.07 17.85 6.97
CA GLY A 75 3.71 17.10 8.03
C GLY A 75 2.90 15.91 8.56
N GLY A 76 1.72 15.66 8.00
CA GLY A 76 0.92 14.46 8.21
C GLY A 76 1.43 13.28 7.37
N TYR A 77 0.56 12.28 7.20
CA TYR A 77 0.90 11.04 6.48
C TYR A 77 -0.27 10.56 5.66
N VAL A 78 0.00 9.95 4.51
CA VAL A 78 -1.00 9.24 3.73
C VAL A 78 -0.61 7.77 3.59
N ILE A 79 -1.56 6.88 3.81
CA ILE A 79 -1.41 5.43 3.73
C ILE A 79 -2.28 4.92 2.59
N THR A 80 -1.79 3.94 1.82
CA THR A 80 -2.64 3.16 0.91
C THR A 80 -2.48 1.66 1.11
N GLY A 81 -3.50 0.90 0.70
CA GLY A 81 -3.56 -0.52 0.98
C GLY A 81 -4.90 -1.14 0.60
N ALA A 82 -5.24 -2.21 1.31
CA ALA A 82 -6.49 -2.95 1.16
C ALA A 82 -7.24 -3.02 2.49
N TYR A 83 -8.55 -2.88 2.43
CA TYR A 83 -9.46 -2.98 3.57
C TYR A 83 -10.49 -4.07 3.34
N ASP A 84 -10.87 -4.76 4.42
CA ASP A 84 -11.85 -5.85 4.40
C ASP A 84 -11.47 -6.98 3.40
N ARG A 85 -10.22 -7.45 3.47
CA ARG A 85 -9.75 -8.64 2.73
C ARG A 85 -10.10 -9.90 3.53
N ASP A 86 -10.70 -10.90 2.87
CA ASP A 86 -10.82 -12.25 3.42
C ASP A 86 -9.69 -13.13 2.86
N PHE A 87 -8.86 -13.69 3.74
CA PHE A 87 -7.75 -14.56 3.33
C PHE A 87 -8.23 -15.84 2.64
N TRP A 88 -9.41 -16.34 3.03
CA TRP A 88 -9.96 -17.62 2.59
C TRP A 88 -11.01 -17.50 1.50
N SER A 89 -11.21 -16.29 0.98
CA SER A 89 -12.12 -16.11 -0.13
C SER A 89 -11.65 -15.03 -1.08
N PRO A 90 -11.76 -15.23 -2.39
CA PRO A 90 -11.52 -14.20 -3.40
C PRO A 90 -12.62 -13.11 -3.40
N TRP A 91 -13.28 -12.86 -2.26
CA TRP A 91 -14.34 -11.86 -2.12
C TRP A 91 -13.78 -10.44 -2.22
N PRO A 92 -14.66 -9.46 -2.48
CA PRO A 92 -14.26 -8.09 -2.72
C PRO A 92 -13.54 -7.47 -1.53
N GLY A 93 -12.42 -6.82 -1.82
CA GLY A 93 -11.76 -5.90 -0.91
C GLY A 93 -12.02 -4.46 -1.34
N TYR A 94 -11.55 -3.51 -0.53
CA TYR A 94 -11.58 -2.10 -0.87
C TYR A 94 -10.16 -1.56 -1.03
N PHE A 95 -9.91 -0.91 -2.17
CA PHE A 95 -8.78 -0.02 -2.33
C PHE A 95 -8.94 1.09 -1.30
N THR A 96 -7.95 1.24 -0.43
CA THR A 96 -8.06 2.14 0.71
C THR A 96 -6.97 3.17 0.70
N ILE A 97 -7.34 4.41 1.01
CA ILE A 97 -6.42 5.51 1.29
C ILE A 97 -6.86 6.16 2.61
N ILE A 98 -5.92 6.33 3.54
CA ILE A 98 -6.15 7.00 4.82
C ILE A 98 -5.22 8.19 4.90
N LYS A 99 -5.76 9.38 5.16
CA LYS A 99 -4.96 10.56 5.51
C LYS A 99 -4.95 10.73 7.02
N LEU A 100 -3.75 10.97 7.52
CA LEU A 100 -3.46 11.21 8.91
C LEU A 100 -2.86 12.60 9.10
N ASP A 101 -3.12 13.19 10.26
CA ASP A 101 -2.41 14.37 10.73
C ASP A 101 -0.99 14.00 11.23
N LYS A 102 -0.23 15.01 11.65
CA LYS A 102 1.15 14.83 12.16
C LYS A 102 1.26 13.99 13.44
N HIS A 103 0.15 13.79 14.15
CA HIS A 103 0.01 12.98 15.36
C HIS A 103 -0.57 11.58 15.07
N GLY A 104 -0.81 11.27 13.79
CA GLY A 104 -1.44 10.03 13.37
C GLY A 104 -2.96 10.01 13.59
N ASP A 105 -3.62 11.12 13.90
CA ASP A 105 -5.10 11.13 13.93
C ASP A 105 -5.66 11.10 12.51
N GLU A 106 -6.68 10.28 12.27
CA GLU A 106 -7.34 10.19 10.96
C GLU A 106 -8.05 11.50 10.62
N GLU A 107 -7.71 12.06 9.46
CA GLU A 107 -8.38 13.23 8.90
C GLU A 107 -9.51 12.81 7.94
N TRP A 108 -9.24 11.84 7.07
CA TRP A 108 -10.23 11.26 6.17
C TRP A 108 -9.80 9.88 5.67
N GLN A 109 -10.79 9.12 5.19
CA GLN A 109 -10.61 7.83 4.52
C GLN A 109 -11.34 7.81 3.17
N TYR A 110 -10.69 7.21 2.17
CA TYR A 110 -11.28 6.86 0.89
C TYR A 110 -11.30 5.34 0.72
N LEU A 111 -12.44 4.81 0.28
CA LEU A 111 -12.68 3.40 0.00
C LEU A 111 -13.26 3.25 -1.41
N HIS A 112 -12.66 2.39 -2.23
CA HIS A 112 -13.19 2.03 -3.55
C HIS A 112 -13.23 0.52 -3.72
N GLY A 113 -14.37 -0.01 -4.16
CA GLY A 113 -14.53 -1.43 -4.44
C GLY A 113 -15.73 -2.03 -3.74
N GLY A 114 -15.59 -3.29 -3.32
CA GLY A 114 -16.71 -4.11 -2.85
C GLY A 114 -17.38 -4.96 -3.94
N ASP A 115 -16.91 -4.88 -5.19
CA ASP A 115 -17.32 -5.73 -6.31
C ASP A 115 -16.27 -6.79 -6.69
N VAL A 116 -14.99 -6.47 -6.50
CA VAL A 116 -13.84 -7.32 -6.78
C VAL A 116 -12.69 -7.09 -5.79
N ALA A 117 -11.60 -7.85 -5.90
CA ALA A 117 -10.41 -7.56 -5.11
C ALA A 117 -9.77 -6.26 -5.60
N TYR A 118 -9.38 -5.40 -4.64
CA TYR A 118 -8.53 -4.25 -4.93
C TYR A 118 -7.45 -4.17 -3.86
N ASP A 119 -6.25 -3.80 -4.29
CA ASP A 119 -5.12 -3.56 -3.39
C ASP A 119 -4.41 -2.30 -3.86
N GLY A 120 -4.25 -1.32 -2.97
CA GLY A 120 -3.36 -0.17 -3.19
C GLY A 120 -1.93 -0.53 -2.83
N TYR A 121 -0.97 -0.19 -3.70
CA TYR A 121 0.44 -0.53 -3.51
C TYR A 121 1.33 0.68 -3.26
N ASP A 122 1.08 1.79 -3.94
CA ASP A 122 1.84 3.02 -3.68
C ASP A 122 1.02 4.29 -3.95
N ILE A 123 1.45 5.40 -3.36
CA ILE A 123 0.73 6.68 -3.40
C ILE A 123 1.70 7.87 -3.41
N VAL A 124 1.30 8.96 -4.06
CA VAL A 124 2.01 10.25 -4.05
C VAL A 124 1.08 11.43 -3.86
N GLU A 125 1.55 12.45 -3.15
CA GLU A 125 0.91 13.76 -3.05
C GLU A 125 1.31 14.65 -4.25
N LEU A 126 0.34 15.40 -4.78
CA LEU A 126 0.46 16.37 -5.87
C LEU A 126 0.70 17.79 -5.33
N SER A 127 1.17 18.71 -6.18
CA SER A 127 1.45 20.10 -5.76
C SER A 127 0.22 20.90 -5.33
N ASP A 128 -0.99 20.42 -5.63
CA ASP A 128 -2.25 21.01 -5.20
C ASP A 128 -2.83 20.37 -3.92
N GLY A 129 -2.04 19.53 -3.24
CA GLY A 129 -2.43 18.76 -2.05
C GLY A 129 -3.33 17.56 -2.36
N GLY A 130 -3.67 17.31 -3.64
CA GLY A 130 -4.35 16.08 -4.05
C GLY A 130 -3.42 14.88 -4.04
N TYR A 131 -3.98 13.70 -4.32
CA TYR A 131 -3.24 12.43 -4.26
C TYR A 131 -3.44 11.62 -5.52
N VAL A 132 -2.46 10.80 -5.87
CA VAL A 132 -2.62 9.73 -6.85
C VAL A 132 -2.05 8.44 -6.28
N ALA A 133 -2.86 7.40 -6.29
CA ALA A 133 -2.48 6.08 -5.84
C ALA A 133 -2.56 5.06 -6.99
N VAL A 134 -1.72 4.04 -6.90
CA VAL A 134 -1.68 2.92 -7.84
C VAL A 134 -1.80 1.61 -7.10
N GLY A 135 -2.37 0.62 -7.76
CA GLY A 135 -2.36 -0.75 -7.32
C GLY A 135 -2.99 -1.67 -8.36
N GLU A 136 -3.85 -2.57 -7.91
CA GLU A 136 -4.55 -3.49 -8.79
C GLU A 136 -6.04 -3.62 -8.49
N ARG A 137 -6.75 -4.08 -9.52
CA ARG A 137 -8.15 -4.48 -9.49
C ARG A 137 -8.24 -5.90 -10.05
N GLY A 138 -8.51 -6.88 -9.19
CA GLY A 138 -8.44 -8.31 -9.47
C GLY A 138 -9.78 -9.00 -9.65
N TYR A 139 -10.00 -9.66 -10.79
CA TYR A 139 -11.08 -10.64 -11.00
C TYR A 139 -10.53 -12.07 -10.98
N ALA A 140 -10.86 -12.82 -9.91
CA ALA A 140 -10.43 -14.21 -9.73
C ALA A 140 -8.90 -14.37 -9.80
N THR A 141 -8.35 -14.80 -10.95
CA THR A 141 -6.91 -15.05 -11.12
C THR A 141 -6.19 -13.99 -11.96
N LEU A 142 -6.92 -12.99 -12.48
CA LEU A 142 -6.37 -11.91 -13.30
C LEU A 142 -6.58 -10.58 -12.60
N SER A 143 -5.68 -9.63 -12.82
CA SER A 143 -5.80 -8.27 -12.31
C SER A 143 -5.41 -7.26 -13.37
N ASP A 144 -5.99 -6.07 -13.31
CA ASP A 144 -5.58 -4.92 -14.10
C ASP A 144 -5.05 -3.82 -13.17
N MET A 145 -4.20 -2.94 -13.68
CA MET A 145 -3.69 -1.83 -12.90
C MET A 145 -4.84 -0.88 -12.57
N PHE A 146 -4.99 -0.53 -11.30
CA PHE A 146 -5.93 0.49 -10.86
C PHE A 146 -5.17 1.75 -10.46
N VAL A 147 -5.61 2.89 -10.98
CA VAL A 147 -5.04 4.21 -10.64
C VAL A 147 -6.20 5.11 -10.22
N VAL A 148 -6.07 5.79 -9.09
CA VAL A 148 -7.08 6.73 -8.60
C VAL A 148 -6.43 8.05 -8.24
N SER A 149 -7.11 9.15 -8.56
CA SER A 149 -6.76 10.49 -8.10
C SER A 149 -7.82 11.06 -7.18
N LEU A 150 -7.37 11.63 -6.08
CA LEU A 150 -8.19 12.33 -5.10
C LEU A 150 -7.81 13.82 -5.05
N ASP A 151 -8.76 14.65 -4.61
CA ASP A 151 -8.46 16.00 -4.14
C ASP A 151 -7.89 16.01 -2.72
N ALA A 152 -7.50 17.18 -2.22
CA ALA A 152 -6.90 17.33 -0.90
C ALA A 152 -7.81 16.93 0.27
N THR A 153 -9.12 16.83 0.03
CA THR A 153 -10.12 16.43 1.01
C THR A 153 -10.55 14.96 0.88
N GLY A 154 -9.86 14.19 0.03
CA GLY A 154 -10.13 12.77 -0.17
C GLY A 154 -11.26 12.47 -1.15
N ASN A 155 -11.81 13.46 -1.87
CA ASN A 155 -12.84 13.18 -2.87
C ASN A 155 -12.20 12.71 -4.18
N GLU A 156 -12.81 11.70 -4.80
CA GLU A 156 -12.36 11.19 -6.09
C GLU A 156 -12.49 12.25 -7.20
N ARG A 157 -11.39 12.46 -7.93
CA ARG A 157 -11.35 13.25 -9.16
C ARG A 157 -11.58 12.37 -10.38
N TRP A 158 -10.88 11.25 -10.42
CA TRP A 158 -10.96 10.24 -11.48
C TRP A 158 -10.35 8.92 -11.00
N ASN A 159 -10.76 7.83 -11.63
CA ASN A 159 -10.08 6.53 -11.53
C ASN A 159 -9.95 5.89 -12.92
N LEU A 160 -8.94 5.04 -13.09
CA LEU A 160 -8.65 4.31 -14.31
C LEU A 160 -8.34 2.86 -13.98
N THR A 161 -8.87 1.94 -14.78
CA THR A 161 -8.41 0.55 -14.85
C THR A 161 -7.67 0.38 -16.17
N ILE A 162 -6.39 0.02 -16.12
CA ILE A 162 -5.50 -0.03 -17.27
C ILE A 162 -4.89 -1.43 -17.35
N GLY A 163 -5.16 -2.13 -18.43
CA GLY A 163 -4.68 -3.50 -18.62
C GLY A 163 -5.20 -4.08 -19.94
N GLY A 164 -5.09 -5.41 -20.07
CA GLY A 164 -5.44 -6.14 -21.27
C GLY A 164 -6.14 -7.47 -20.98
N ALA A 165 -5.79 -8.52 -21.72
CA ALA A 165 -6.44 -9.82 -21.61
C ALA A 165 -5.88 -10.71 -20.49
N LEU A 166 -4.74 -10.32 -19.92
CA LEU A 166 -3.98 -11.05 -18.91
C LEU A 166 -3.70 -10.11 -17.72
N SER A 167 -2.91 -10.56 -16.73
CA SER A 167 -2.64 -9.77 -15.53
C SER A 167 -1.70 -8.60 -15.79
N ASP A 168 -2.06 -7.45 -15.24
CA ASP A 168 -1.33 -6.20 -15.25
C ASP A 168 -1.46 -5.52 -13.89
N THR A 169 -0.35 -5.06 -13.32
CA THR A 169 -0.31 -4.48 -11.97
C THR A 169 0.56 -3.24 -11.99
N GLY A 170 0.15 -2.17 -11.29
CA GLY A 170 1.01 -1.02 -11.02
C GLY A 170 1.53 -1.09 -9.58
N SER A 171 2.84 -1.07 -9.40
CA SER A 171 3.47 -1.38 -8.11
C SER A 171 4.10 -0.17 -7.42
N GLY A 172 4.67 0.76 -8.21
CA GLY A 172 5.29 1.97 -7.69
C GLY A 172 4.86 3.20 -8.46
N ILE A 173 4.78 4.34 -7.77
CA ILE A 173 4.38 5.62 -8.37
C ILE A 173 5.26 6.77 -7.86
N ALA A 174 5.69 7.63 -8.79
CA ALA A 174 6.43 8.84 -8.46
C ALA A 174 5.87 10.07 -9.17
N ARG A 175 5.83 11.18 -8.44
CA ARG A 175 5.53 12.51 -8.98
C ARG A 175 6.79 13.15 -9.54
N LEU A 176 6.67 13.72 -10.73
CA LEU A 176 7.67 14.55 -11.39
C LEU A 176 7.28 16.04 -11.32
N GLN A 177 8.16 16.92 -11.81
CA GLN A 177 7.85 18.34 -11.95
C GLN A 177 6.54 18.57 -12.73
N ASN A 178 5.81 19.62 -12.38
CA ASN A 178 4.51 19.99 -12.96
C ASN A 178 3.42 18.91 -12.83
N ASP A 179 3.51 18.07 -11.79
CA ASP A 179 2.55 16.98 -11.50
C ASP A 179 2.36 15.99 -12.65
N TYR A 180 3.40 15.77 -13.45
CA TYR A 180 3.48 14.55 -14.23
C TYR A 180 3.71 13.38 -13.30
N ILE A 181 3.12 12.24 -13.63
CA ILE A 181 3.17 11.03 -12.83
C ILE A 181 3.86 9.96 -13.66
N VAL A 182 4.74 9.18 -13.01
CA VAL A 182 5.29 7.96 -13.59
C VAL A 182 4.91 6.78 -12.70
N ILE A 183 4.47 5.72 -13.34
CA ILE A 183 4.08 4.47 -12.70
C ILE A 183 4.96 3.36 -13.28
N VAL A 184 5.50 2.53 -12.40
CA VAL A 184 6.13 1.27 -12.78
C VAL A 184 5.28 0.12 -12.27
N GLY A 185 5.28 -0.96 -13.02
CA GLY A 185 4.57 -2.17 -12.67
C GLY A 185 5.00 -3.34 -13.53
N THR A 186 4.11 -4.32 -13.65
CA THR A 186 4.35 -5.54 -14.39
C THR A 186 3.16 -5.81 -15.30
N THR A 187 3.41 -6.24 -16.53
CA THR A 187 2.37 -6.59 -17.50
C THR A 187 2.64 -7.96 -18.10
N SER A 188 1.61 -8.79 -18.17
CA SER A 188 1.59 -9.98 -19.02
C SER A 188 0.78 -9.75 -20.30
N SER A 189 -0.13 -8.78 -20.31
CA SER A 189 -0.94 -8.44 -21.49
C SER A 189 -0.14 -7.81 -22.62
N PHE A 190 0.89 -7.03 -22.29
CA PHE A 190 1.73 -6.29 -23.23
C PHE A 190 3.17 -6.81 -23.27
N SER A 191 3.40 -8.01 -22.72
CA SER A 191 4.70 -8.68 -22.79
C SER A 191 5.04 -9.06 -24.23
N SER A 192 6.30 -8.88 -24.61
CA SER A 192 6.80 -9.17 -25.95
C SER A 192 7.95 -10.19 -25.99
N HIS A 193 8.53 -10.51 -24.84
CA HIS A 193 9.72 -11.36 -24.77
C HIS A 193 9.57 -12.51 -23.75
N GLY A 194 8.76 -12.37 -22.69
CA GLY A 194 8.56 -13.39 -21.65
C GLY A 194 7.11 -13.53 -21.19
N SER A 195 6.90 -14.10 -20.00
CA SER A 195 5.56 -14.18 -19.38
C SER A 195 5.13 -12.85 -18.73
N TYR A 196 6.10 -12.06 -18.25
CA TYR A 196 5.88 -10.77 -17.62
C TYR A 196 7.01 -9.82 -18.02
N ASP A 197 6.67 -8.61 -18.44
CA ASP A 197 7.61 -7.53 -18.72
C ASP A 197 7.37 -6.37 -17.72
N ILE A 198 8.41 -5.57 -17.44
CA ILE A 198 8.28 -4.32 -16.68
C ILE A 198 7.42 -3.36 -17.50
N TRP A 199 6.40 -2.78 -16.88
CA TRP A 199 5.53 -1.80 -17.50
C TRP A 199 5.80 -0.40 -16.96
N LEU A 200 6.09 0.56 -17.84
CA LEU A 200 6.33 1.97 -17.48
C LEU A 200 5.29 2.86 -18.16
N LEU A 201 4.49 3.53 -17.34
CA LEU A 201 3.54 4.55 -17.76
C LEU A 201 4.02 5.94 -17.33
N LYS A 202 3.76 6.94 -18.18
CA LYS A 202 3.80 8.35 -17.79
C LYS A 202 2.46 8.97 -18.12
N MET A 203 1.92 9.75 -17.20
CA MET A 203 0.65 10.46 -17.37
C MET A 203 0.71 11.88 -16.81
N ASP A 204 -0.27 12.70 -17.18
CA ASP A 204 -0.52 13.98 -16.51
C ASP A 204 -1.45 13.81 -15.31
N LYS A 205 -1.58 14.87 -14.50
CA LYS A 205 -2.46 14.91 -13.32
C LYS A 205 -3.96 14.72 -13.61
N ASN A 206 -4.39 14.82 -14.87
CA ASN A 206 -5.78 14.65 -15.27
C ASN A 206 -6.07 13.21 -15.73
N GLY A 207 -5.09 12.30 -15.62
CA GLY A 207 -5.24 10.91 -16.02
C GLY A 207 -4.89 10.62 -17.48
N ASN A 208 -4.38 11.60 -18.25
CA ASN A 208 -4.05 11.34 -19.65
C ASN A 208 -2.70 10.62 -19.76
N ILE A 209 -2.68 9.44 -20.38
CA ILE A 209 -1.45 8.67 -20.63
C ILE A 209 -0.65 9.34 -21.75
N LEU A 210 0.59 9.72 -21.44
CA LEU A 210 1.54 10.37 -22.35
C LEU A 210 2.61 9.43 -22.86
N MET A 211 2.88 8.34 -22.13
CA MET A 211 3.83 7.30 -22.51
C MET A 211 3.37 5.96 -21.96
N ASN A 212 3.53 4.92 -22.77
CA ASN A 212 3.34 3.52 -22.41
C ASN A 212 4.48 2.70 -23.04
N LYS A 213 5.31 2.08 -22.21
CA LYS A 213 6.46 1.28 -22.65
C LYS A 213 6.61 0.02 -21.81
N THR A 214 7.02 -1.07 -22.45
CA THR A 214 7.42 -2.31 -21.79
C THR A 214 8.92 -2.55 -21.92
N TYR A 215 9.51 -3.18 -20.91
CA TYR A 215 10.92 -3.57 -20.90
C TYR A 215 11.04 -4.97 -20.32
N GLY A 216 11.65 -5.89 -21.07
CA GLY A 216 11.82 -7.26 -20.61
C GLY A 216 12.74 -8.08 -21.48
N THR A 217 12.92 -9.33 -21.07
CA THR A 217 13.78 -10.35 -21.65
C THR A 217 12.97 -11.62 -21.93
N SER A 218 13.63 -12.73 -22.28
CA SER A 218 12.94 -14.02 -22.42
C SER A 218 12.40 -14.62 -21.11
N TYR A 219 12.69 -13.98 -19.98
CA TYR A 219 12.27 -14.38 -18.63
C TYR A 219 11.30 -13.35 -18.06
N SER A 220 10.74 -13.63 -16.88
CA SER A 220 9.87 -12.69 -16.19
C SER A 220 10.69 -11.52 -15.63
N ASP A 221 10.32 -10.30 -16.01
CA ASP A 221 10.88 -9.05 -15.53
C ASP A 221 9.80 -8.26 -14.77
N ILE A 222 10.09 -7.87 -13.53
CA ILE A 222 9.08 -7.33 -12.58
C ILE A 222 9.47 -5.91 -12.17
N GLY A 223 8.54 -4.96 -12.34
CA GLY A 223 8.70 -3.60 -11.86
C GLY A 223 8.08 -3.42 -10.48
N ASN A 224 8.90 -3.24 -9.44
CA ASN A 224 8.42 -3.19 -8.05
C ASN A 224 8.24 -1.77 -7.51
N ASP A 225 9.15 -0.84 -7.80
CA ASP A 225 9.13 0.52 -7.24
C ASP A 225 9.83 1.51 -8.18
N ILE A 226 9.45 2.79 -8.08
CA ILE A 226 10.04 3.89 -8.84
C ILE A 226 10.19 5.13 -7.96
N LEU A 227 11.36 5.76 -8.06
CA LEU A 227 11.65 7.03 -7.40
C LEU A 227 12.00 8.09 -8.44
N ALA A 228 11.41 9.27 -8.31
CA ALA A 228 11.80 10.43 -9.08
C ALA A 228 13.08 11.03 -8.50
N GLY A 229 14.14 11.08 -9.30
CA GLY A 229 15.37 11.77 -8.92
C GLY A 229 15.22 13.29 -9.08
N ASN A 230 15.73 14.04 -8.12
CA ASN A 230 15.91 15.49 -8.26
C ASN A 230 17.08 15.73 -9.23
N ARG A 231 16.80 16.31 -10.40
CA ARG A 231 17.82 16.87 -11.29
C ARG A 231 17.65 18.37 -11.40
#